data_AF-A0A2V6FQV3-F1
#
_entry.id   AF-A0A2V6FQV3-F1
#
_cell.length_a   1.000
_cell.length_b   1.000
_cell.length_c   1.000
_cell.angle_alpha   90.00
_cell.angle_beta   90.00
_cell.angle_gamma   90.00
#
_symmetry.space_group_name_H-M   'P 1'
#
loop_
_entity.id
_entity.type
_entity.pdbx_description
1 polymer ?
#
loop_
_entity_poly.entity_id
_entity_poly.type
_entity_poly.pdbx_seq_one_letter_code
_entity_poly.pdbx_strand_id
1 'polypeptide(L)' 'MTKRLFVAIDLPESTRQLLASVDPQIRGVRWIEPTQMHLTLTFFGDVEDDIEL' A
#
# COMPACT_ATOMS: atom_id res chain seq x y z
N MET A 1 -7.72 19.89 -8.18
CA MET A 1 -6.55 19.24 -7.51
C MET A 1 -6.47 17.82 -8.06
N THR A 2 -5.28 17.23 -8.21
CA THR A 2 -5.17 15.81 -8.59
C THR A 2 -4.87 14.96 -7.37
N LYS A 3 -5.43 13.75 -7.32
CA LYS A 3 -5.19 12.75 -6.27
C LYS A 3 -4.54 11.53 -6.88
N ARG A 4 -3.47 11.03 -6.26
CA ARG A 4 -2.84 9.77 -6.67
C ARG A 4 -3.63 8.60 -6.06
N LEU A 5 -4.41 7.90 -6.88
CA LEU A 5 -5.36 6.90 -6.42
C LEU A 5 -4.98 5.47 -6.82
N PHE A 6 -5.39 4.53 -5.98
CA PHE A 6 -5.34 3.09 -6.23
C PHE A 6 -6.44 2.41 -5.41
N VAL A 7 -6.79 1.18 -5.78
CA VAL A 7 -7.69 0.31 -5.00
C VAL A 7 -6.91 -0.91 -4.53
N ALA A 8 -7.14 -1.30 -3.27
CA ALA A 8 -6.42 -2.39 -2.63
C ALA A 8 -7.29 -3.17 -1.65
N ILE A 9 -6.82 -4.37 -1.32
CA ILE A 9 -7.33 -5.17 -0.20
C ILE A 9 -6.35 -5.02 0.97
N ASP A 10 -6.89 -4.65 2.13
CA ASP A 10 -6.14 -4.65 3.37
C ASP A 10 -5.84 -6.08 3.82
N LEU A 11 -4.64 -6.28 4.36
CA LEU A 11 -4.24 -7.55 4.91
C LEU A 11 -4.81 -7.72 6.34
N PRO A 12 -5.21 -8.94 6.75
CA PRO A 12 -5.45 -9.23 8.15
C PRO A 12 -4.21 -8.94 9.01
N GLU A 13 -4.42 -8.59 10.27
CA GLU A 13 -3.33 -8.23 11.18
C GLU A 13 -2.27 -9.34 11.31
N SER A 14 -2.70 -10.60 11.41
CA SER A 14 -1.79 -11.75 11.48
C SER A 14 -0.90 -11.88 10.25
N THR A 15 -1.42 -11.59 9.06
CA THR A 15 -0.67 -11.60 7.81
C THR A 15 0.35 -10.46 7.77
N ARG A 16 -0.02 -9.25 8.21
CA ARG A 16 0.91 -8.12 8.31
C ARG A 16 2.08 -8.43 9.25
N GLN A 17 1.79 -9.01 10.42
CA GLN A 17 2.82 -9.39 11.39
C GLN A 17 3.75 -10.48 10.86
N LEU A 18 3.20 -11.48 10.17
CA LEU A 18 4.00 -12.50 9.50
C LEU A 18 4.96 -11.87 8.49
N LEU A 19 4.47 -11.00 7.60
CA LEU A 19 5.30 -10.33 6.60
C LEU A 19 6.34 -9.39 7.23
N ALA A 20 6.00 -8.72 8.33
CA ALA A 20 6.93 -7.91 9.10
C ALA A 20 8.07 -8.75 9.68
N SER A 21 7.77 -9.94 10.19
CA SER A 21 8.78 -10.85 10.75
C SER A 21 9.73 -11.46 9.73
N VAL A 22 9.38 -11.42 8.44
CA VAL A 22 10.21 -11.92 7.34
C VAL A 22 11.29 -10.90 6.92
N ASP A 23 11.25 -9.66 7.42
CA ASP A 23 12.23 -8.61 7.09
C ASP A 23 13.67 -9.16 7.22
N PRO A 24 14.38 -9.36 6.09
CA PRO A 24 15.67 -10.02 6.10
C PRO A 24 16.82 -9.10 6.55
N GLN A 25 16.52 -7.84 6.91
CA GLN A 25 17.49 -6.82 7.34
C GLN A 25 18.66 -6.65 6.36
N ILE A 26 18.37 -6.76 5.06
CA ILE A 26 19.37 -6.65 4.01
C ILE A 26 19.77 -5.18 3.86
N ARG A 27 21.08 -4.93 3.83
CA ARG A 27 21.64 -3.59 3.63
C ARG A 27 21.09 -2.96 2.34
N GLY A 28 20.49 -1.78 2.47
CA GLY A 28 19.94 -1.01 1.34
C GLY A 28 18.49 -1.36 0.97
N VAL A 29 17.90 -2.38 1.60
CA VAL A 29 16.47 -2.65 1.47
C VAL A 29 15.71 -1.87 2.55
N ARG A 30 14.65 -1.18 2.13
CA ARG A 30 13.70 -0.54 3.04
C ARG A 30 12.45 -1.41 3.10
N TRP A 31 12.24 -2.08 4.23
CA TRP A 31 10.99 -2.79 4.48
C TRP A 31 9.85 -1.79 4.71
N ILE A 32 8.65 -2.14 4.23
CA ILE A 32 7.47 -1.29 4.37
C ILE A 32 6.87 -1.50 5.76
N GLU A 33 6.40 -0.43 6.41
CA GLU A 33 5.71 -0.53 7.69
C GLU A 33 4.47 -1.42 7.57
N PRO A 34 4.18 -2.29 8.55
CA PRO A 34 3.07 -3.24 8.45
C PRO A 34 1.72 -2.56 8.12
N THR A 35 1.48 -1.39 8.70
CA THR A 35 0.25 -0.60 8.47
C THR A 35 0.10 -0.06 7.06
N GLN A 36 1.18 -0.02 6.28
CA GLN A 36 1.16 0.36 4.87
C GLN A 36 1.08 -0.84 3.93
N MET A 37 1.13 -2.08 4.43
CA MET A 37 1.05 -3.28 3.60
C MET A 37 -0.38 -3.57 3.16
N HIS A 38 -0.55 -3.69 1.85
CA HIS A 38 -1.83 -3.97 1.20
C HIS A 38 -1.58 -4.70 -0.12
N LEU A 39 -2.61 -5.39 -0.64
CA LEU A 39 -2.58 -5.95 -1.98
C LEU A 39 -3.23 -4.96 -2.94
N THR A 40 -2.43 -4.21 -3.70
CA THR A 40 -2.96 -3.35 -4.76
C THR A 40 -3.60 -4.21 -5.84
N LEU A 41 -4.86 -3.90 -6.18
CA LEU A 41 -5.57 -4.54 -7.29
C LEU A 41 -5.38 -3.73 -8.59
N THR A 42 -5.57 -2.41 -8.51
CA THR A 42 -5.42 -1.50 -9.64
C THR A 42 -4.86 -0.16 -9.18
N PHE A 43 -3.90 0.38 -9.93
CA PHE A 43 -3.33 1.71 -9.73
C PHE A 43 -3.87 2.67 -10.81
N PHE A 44 -4.41 3.82 -10.39
CA PHE A 44 -5.05 4.78 -11.29
C PHE A 44 -4.16 5.97 -11.63
N GLY A 45 -3.04 6.17 -10.93
CA GLY A 45 -2.20 7.34 -11.13
C GLY A 45 -2.85 8.60 -10.59
N ASP A 46 -2.59 9.73 -11.25
CA ASP A 46 -3.16 11.02 -10.89
C ASP A 46 -4.57 11.15 -11.49
N VAL A 47 -5.56 11.28 -10.62
CA VAL A 47 -6.98 11.41 -10.96
C VAL A 47 -7.43 12.83 -10.63
N GLU A 48 -8.09 13.49 -11.59
CA GLU A 48 -8.65 14.84 -11.40
C GLU A 48 -9.83 14.81 -10.41
N ASP A 49 -9.93 15.83 -9.56
CA ASP A 49 -11.02 16.01 -8.60
C ASP A 49 -12.23 16.65 -9.30
N ASP A 50 -12.71 16.01 -10.37
CA ASP A 50 -13.88 16.47 -11.13
C ASP A 50 -15.14 15.92 -10.46
N ILE A 51 -15.63 16.66 -9.48
CA ILE A 51 -16.92 16.42 -8.86
C ILE A 51 -17.93 17.37 -9.52
N GLU A 52 -18.41 17.03 -10.73
CA GLU A 52 -19.69 17.55 -11.22
C GLU A 52 -20.81 16.76 -10.52
N LEU A 53 -21.23 17.24 -9.34
CA LEU A 53 -22.44 16.77 -8.64
C LEU A 53 -23.55 17.81 -8.73
#